data_AF-A0A5D3E4S9-F1
#
_entry.id   AF-A0A5D3E4S9-F1
#
_cell.length_a   1.000
_cell.length_b   1.000
_cell.length_c   1.000
_cell.angle_alpha   90.00
_cell.angle_beta   90.00
_cell.angle_gamma   90.00
#
_symmetry.space_group_name_H-M   'P 1'
#
loop_
_entity.id
_entity.type
_entity.pdbx_description
1 polymer ?
#
loop_
_entity_poly.entity_id
_entity_poly.type
_entity_poly.pdbx_seq_one_letter_code
_entity_poly.pdbx_strand_id
1 'polypeptide(L)' 'MGFAAVVTAAVLMTMTMMPEMAVGAVYKVGDAAGWTIIGGVDYKQWAATKTFQLGDVIVNINLSNIGFHP' A
#
# COMPACT_ATOMS: atom_id res chain seq x y z
N MET A 1 20.27 41.68 -6.10
CA MET A 1 20.73 40.28 -6.30
C MET A 1 20.55 39.41 -5.06
N GLY A 2 20.84 39.89 -3.83
CA GLY A 2 20.72 39.06 -2.60
C GLY A 2 19.31 38.66 -2.16
N PHE A 3 18.33 39.58 -2.19
CA PHE A 3 16.97 39.29 -1.69
C PHE A 3 16.23 38.23 -2.52
N ALA A 4 16.33 38.32 -3.85
CA ALA A 4 15.74 37.33 -4.75
C ALA A 4 16.36 35.93 -4.57
N ALA A 5 17.67 35.86 -4.32
CA ALA A 5 18.35 34.59 -4.04
C ALA A 5 17.89 33.98 -2.71
N VAL A 6 17.68 34.79 -1.67
CA VAL A 6 17.17 34.34 -0.37
C VAL A 6 15.74 33.82 -0.48
N VAL A 7 14.87 34.51 -1.22
CA VAL A 7 13.49 34.07 -1.46
C VAL A 7 13.47 32.74 -2.23
N THR A 8 14.32 32.61 -3.25
CA THR A 8 14.42 31.38 -4.04
C THR A 8 14.91 30.20 -3.19
N ALA A 9 15.91 30.42 -2.34
CA ALA A 9 16.42 29.40 -1.43
C ALA A 9 15.37 28.98 -0.38
N ALA A 10 14.62 29.95 0.18
CA ALA A 10 13.56 29.67 1.15
C ALA A 10 12.42 28.84 0.53
N VAL A 11 12.00 29.14 -0.71
CA VAL A 11 10.97 28.37 -1.41
C VAL A 11 11.44 26.95 -1.75
N LEU A 12 12.71 26.77 -2.12
CA LEU A 12 13.25 25.44 -2.39
C LEU A 12 13.32 24.59 -1.12
N MET A 13 13.70 25.19 0.02
CA MET A 13 13.73 24.49 1.31
C MET A 13 12.33 24.06 1.75
N THR A 14 11.31 24.90 1.61
CA THR A 14 9.93 24.53 1.99
C THR A 14 9.36 23.40 1.13
N MET A 15 9.72 23.33 -0.16
CA MET A 15 9.34 22.23 -1.05
C MET A 15 9.97 20.90 -0.63
N THR A 16 11.23 20.91 -0.16
CA THR A 16 11.92 19.69 0.29
C THR A 16 11.52 19.22 1.69
N MET A 17 10.87 20.08 2.49
CA MET A 17 10.40 19.74 3.84
C MET A 17 9.00 19.11 3.87
N MET A 18 8.39 18.89 2.71
CA MET A 18 7.13 18.15 2.63
C MET A 18 7.40 16.68 2.97
N PRO A 19 6.77 16.10 4.01
CA PRO A 19 6.90 14.69 4.27
C PRO A 19 6.34 13.91 3.08
N GLU A 20 7.15 13.02 2.49
CA GLU A 20 6.63 12.04 1.54
C GLU A 20 5.57 11.20 2.27
N MET A 21 4.33 11.29 1.80
CA MET A 21 3.24 10.47 2.31
C MET A 21 3.58 9.01 1.98
N ALA A 22 3.95 8.22 3.00
CA ALA A 22 4.13 6.78 2.83
C ALA A 22 2.75 6.14 2.55
N VAL A 23 2.46 5.89 1.28
CA VAL A 23 1.27 5.14 0.86
C VAL A 23 1.61 3.66 0.86
N GLY A 24 1.04 2.91 1.79
CA GLY A 24 1.15 1.45 1.82
C GLY A 24 0.34 0.78 0.70
N ALA A 25 0.81 -0.35 0.23
CA ALA A 25 0.13 -1.17 -0.76
C ALA A 25 -1.07 -1.91 -0.14
N VAL A 26 -2.08 -2.21 -0.97
CA VAL A 26 -3.25 -2.99 -0.57
C VAL A 26 -3.22 -4.34 -1.29
N TYR A 27 -3.05 -5.41 -0.52
CA TYR A 27 -3.01 -6.78 -1.03
C TYR A 27 -4.34 -7.50 -0.76
N LYS A 28 -4.98 -7.96 -1.82
CA LYS A 28 -6.16 -8.83 -1.73
C LYS A 28 -5.71 -10.27 -1.53
N VAL A 29 -6.16 -10.91 -0.45
CA VAL A 29 -5.72 -12.28 -0.18
C VAL A 29 -6.21 -13.24 -1.26
N GLY A 30 -5.32 -14.09 -1.76
CA GLY A 30 -5.62 -15.03 -2.84
C GLY A 30 -5.83 -14.36 -4.20
N ASP A 31 -5.53 -13.07 -4.34
CA ASP A 31 -5.70 -12.28 -5.56
C ASP A 31 -7.13 -12.41 -6.14
N ALA A 32 -7.29 -13.08 -7.29
CA ALA A 32 -8.61 -13.31 -7.89
C ALA A 32 -9.42 -14.41 -7.19
N ALA A 33 -8.76 -15.36 -6.53
CA ALA A 33 -9.42 -16.47 -5.83
C ALA A 33 -10.07 -16.03 -4.50
N GLY A 34 -9.57 -14.95 -3.90
CA GLY A 34 -10.07 -14.42 -2.64
C GLY A 34 -9.70 -15.28 -1.43
N TRP A 35 -10.36 -15.01 -0.30
CA TRP A 35 -10.19 -15.72 0.96
C TRP A 35 -11.26 -16.81 1.13
N THR A 36 -10.91 -18.04 0.79
CA THR A 36 -11.80 -19.21 0.74
C THR A 36 -11.09 -20.53 1.08
N ILE A 37 -11.84 -21.52 1.57
CA ILE A 37 -11.41 -22.93 1.69
C ILE A 37 -11.68 -23.75 0.42
N ILE A 38 -12.48 -23.21 -0.50
CA ILE A 38 -12.91 -23.89 -1.73
C ILE A 38 -11.80 -23.76 -2.78
N GLY A 39 -11.57 -24.84 -3.54
CA GLY A 39 -10.66 -24.79 -4.68
C GLY A 39 -9.16 -24.86 -4.34
N GLY A 40 -8.79 -25.04 -3.07
CA GLY A 40 -7.43 -25.39 -2.67
C GLY A 40 -6.39 -24.29 -2.94
N VAL A 41 -6.74 -23.03 -2.66
CA VAL A 41 -5.82 -21.89 -2.82
C VAL A 41 -4.58 -22.09 -1.95
N ASP A 42 -3.39 -22.04 -2.56
CA ASP A 42 -2.13 -22.08 -1.84
C ASP A 42 -1.76 -20.68 -1.32
N TYR A 43 -2.22 -20.36 -0.11
CA TYR A 43 -1.90 -19.08 0.53
C TYR A 43 -0.43 -18.93 0.90
N LYS A 44 0.32 -20.02 1.06
CA LYS A 44 1.76 -19.95 1.32
C LYS A 44 2.49 -19.50 0.07
N GLN A 45 2.13 -20.08 -1.07
CA GLN A 45 2.64 -19.65 -2.36
C GLN A 45 2.22 -18.20 -2.65
N TRP A 46 0.95 -17.84 -2.44
CA TRP A 46 0.49 -16.46 -2.61
C TRP A 46 1.34 -15.49 -1.79
N ALA A 47 1.53 -15.74 -0.49
CA ALA A 47 2.33 -14.89 0.38
C ALA A 47 3.80 -14.82 -0.07
N ALA A 48 4.38 -15.93 -0.53
CA ALA A 48 5.77 -15.98 -1.01
C ALA A 48 6.00 -15.14 -2.29
N THR A 49 4.96 -14.81 -3.05
CA THR A 49 5.07 -13.92 -4.22
C THR A 49 5.04 -12.43 -3.88
N LYS A 50 4.80 -12.05 -2.61
CA LYS A 50 4.64 -10.65 -2.19
C LYS A 50 5.79 -10.20 -1.31
N THR A 51 6.02 -8.89 -1.26
CA THR A 51 6.94 -8.27 -0.30
C THR A 51 6.14 -7.25 0.50
N PHE A 52 5.92 -7.55 1.78
CA PHE A 52 5.16 -6.68 2.67
C PHE A 52 6.08 -5.66 3.33
N GLN A 53 5.63 -4.41 3.33
CA GLN A 53 6.29 -3.29 3.97
C GLN A 53 5.42 -2.71 5.08
N LEU A 54 6.03 -1.95 5.98
CA LEU A 54 5.28 -1.24 7.01
C LEU A 54 4.33 -0.22 6.35
N GLY A 55 3.07 -0.26 6.75
CA GLY A 55 2.00 0.57 6.17
C GLY A 55 1.12 -0.15 5.16
N ASP A 56 1.54 -1.34 4.67
CA ASP A 56 0.73 -2.15 3.78
C ASP A 56 -0.51 -2.72 4.49
N VAL A 57 -1.58 -2.91 3.72
CA VAL A 57 -2.84 -3.48 4.19
C VAL A 57 -3.11 -4.80 3.49
N ILE A 58 -3.40 -5.84 4.27
CA ILE A 58 -3.86 -7.13 3.76
C ILE A 58 -5.37 -7.22 4.01
N VAL A 59 -6.14 -7.35 2.93
CA VAL A 59 -7.61 -7.26 2.95
C VAL A 59 -8.24 -8.53 2.37
N ASN A 60 -9.23 -9.06 3.08
CA ASN A 60 -10.04 -10.20 2.65
C ASN A 60 -11.37 -9.79 1.99
N ILE A 61 -11.77 -8.52 2.09
CA ILE A 61 -13.10 -8.07 1.69
C ILE A 61 -13.20 -8.02 0.17
N ASN A 62 -14.05 -8.90 -0.36
CA ASN A 62 -14.77 -8.63 -1.60
C ASN A 62 -16.20 -8.21 -1.19
N LEU A 63 -16.67 -7.05 -1.65
CA LEU A 63 -17.99 -6.51 -1.29
C LEU A 63 -19.15 -7.48 -1.62
N SER A 64 -18.90 -8.47 -2.48
CA SER A 64 -19.86 -9.52 -2.83
C SER A 64 -19.99 -10.65 -1.80
N ASN A 65 -19.02 -10.88 -0.89
CA ASN A 65 -18.92 -12.13 -0.11
C ASN A 65 -18.63 -11.89 1.40
N ILE A 66 -19.44 -11.06 2.06
CA ILE A 66 -19.21 -10.65 3.47
C ILE A 66 -19.53 -11.75 4.51
N GLY A 67 -20.11 -12.89 4.11
CA GLY A 67 -20.66 -13.90 5.02
C GLY A 67 -20.06 -15.31 4.93
N PHE A 68 -19.16 -15.58 3.99
CA PHE A 68 -18.53 -16.89 3.82
C PHE A 68 -17.02 -16.72 3.71
N HIS A 69 -16.33 -17.11 4.77
CA HIS A 69 -14.88 -17.16 4.87
C HIS A 69 -14.50 -18.43 5.66
N PRO A 70 -13.27 -18.96 5.48
CA PRO A 70 -12.69 -19.98 6.34
C PRO A 70 -12.88 -19.72 7.83
#